data_AF-A0ABD3X5E3-F1
#
_entry.id   AF-A0ABD3X5E3-F1
#
_cell.length_a   1.000
_cell.length_b   1.000
_cell.length_c   1.000
_cell.angle_alpha   90.00
_cell.angle_beta   90.00
_cell.angle_gamma   90.00
#
_symmetry.space_group_name_H-M   'P 1'
#
loop_
_entity.id
_entity.type
_entity.pdbx_description
1 polymer ?
#
loop_
_entity_poly.entity_id
_entity_poly.type
_entity_poly.pdbx_seq_one_letter_code
_entity_poly.pdbx_strand_id
1 'polypeptide(L)'
;SGVELLEPPEQYKSRWRSIHVMYLTMFLSSISFSICMSSIWPYLQILDPDADTNLLGWVVAVYSLGQLIASPIFGFWANFRNSSREPLVVSMIINILANILYVYLESIPSNKFAYLILARGFIGFGAGNVAVVRSYVAGATTITERTGSMAIMSAFQATGFIIGPLIQTAMVPIGSPGPIYSKDFPLDMYTSPAILSAIVGVINVILVFAVFREHRASDEEKVVNIQDSLPSIKEELEKATMNYSPDYPAVLSCIFLFFVVLFVFAVFETITTPLSMHMYAWTKKEATLYNGIMLGVAGIISIAVFTVIRLLSQRVNERYLLLGGFFFCLCGFFTYLPWGDGRPPLMNTTVSITTTSQSISSFSELLKTTYYNESTTAQSPTTTIEATGCPDYNWCLNTPPVYLAQLLGGTLLITIGYPTCNVISYTIYSKILGPKPQGLWMGWLTAAGSLARTLGPVFVTLVYDAYGPRSLLCGTVIAMIMLNILVLKYISSLVESAPKKSVYPSNF
;
A
#
# COMPACT_ATOMS: atom_id res chain seq x y z
N SER A 1 27.56 -10.49 -25.50
CA SER A 1 27.18 -11.03 -26.82
C SER A 1 25.67 -10.92 -26.93
N GLY A 2 25.20 -10.16 -27.92
CA GLY A 2 23.82 -9.68 -28.01
C GLY A 2 22.81 -10.79 -28.22
N VAL A 3 21.74 -10.76 -27.43
CA VAL A 3 20.53 -11.56 -27.67
C VAL A 3 19.79 -10.86 -28.79
N GLU A 4 19.94 -11.35 -30.02
CA GLU A 4 19.24 -10.82 -31.18
C GLU A 4 17.75 -11.19 -31.05
N LEU A 5 16.93 -10.20 -30.71
CA LEU A 5 15.47 -10.34 -30.70
C LEU A 5 15.01 -10.50 -32.16
N LEU A 6 14.42 -11.65 -32.47
CA LEU A 6 13.74 -11.95 -33.75
C LEU A 6 12.43 -11.14 -33.95
N GLU A 7 12.12 -10.20 -33.06
CA GLU A 7 10.99 -9.27 -33.18
C GLU A 7 11.42 -8.09 -34.08
N PRO A 8 10.69 -7.74 -35.15
CA PRO A 8 10.95 -6.55 -35.95
C PRO A 8 11.11 -5.31 -35.04
N PRO A 9 12.07 -4.41 -35.32
CA PRO A 9 12.38 -3.29 -34.42
C PRO A 9 11.18 -2.37 -34.15
N GLU A 10 10.21 -2.30 -35.07
CA GLU A 10 8.96 -1.56 -34.88
C GLU A 10 8.00 -2.25 -33.91
N GLN A 11 7.87 -3.58 -33.99
CA GLN A 11 7.04 -4.38 -33.07
C GLN A 11 7.61 -4.33 -31.65
N TYR A 12 8.94 -4.47 -31.52
CA TYR A 12 9.63 -4.32 -30.24
C TYR A 12 9.37 -2.95 -29.61
N LYS A 13 9.52 -1.87 -30.38
CA LYS A 13 9.22 -0.49 -29.91
C LYS A 13 7.75 -0.34 -29.50
N SER A 14 6.83 -0.90 -30.27
CA SER A 14 5.38 -0.86 -30.01
C SER A 14 5.02 -1.62 -28.72
N ARG A 15 5.57 -2.82 -28.53
CA ARG A 15 5.41 -3.66 -27.34
C ARG A 15 5.89 -2.93 -26.08
N TRP A 16 7.09 -2.37 -26.11
CA TRP A 16 7.64 -1.64 -24.97
C TRP A 16 6.89 -0.34 -24.68
N ARG A 17 6.35 0.35 -25.69
CA ARG A 17 5.43 1.48 -25.47
C ARG A 17 4.21 1.04 -24.66
N SER A 18 3.58 -0.08 -25.03
CA SER A 18 2.44 -0.61 -24.27
C SER A 18 2.83 -1.03 -22.84
N ILE A 19 3.99 -1.65 -22.64
CA ILE A 19 4.51 -2.00 -21.31
C ILE A 19 4.74 -0.74 -20.45
N HIS A 20 5.29 0.34 -21.01
CA HIS A 20 5.44 1.60 -20.27
C HIS A 20 4.11 2.24 -19.91
N VAL A 21 3.10 2.19 -20.79
CA VAL A 21 1.73 2.63 -20.47
C VAL A 21 1.16 1.83 -19.30
N MET A 22 1.44 0.53 -19.24
CA MET A 22 1.05 -0.33 -18.12
C MET A 22 1.77 0.03 -16.81
N TYR A 23 3.06 0.37 -16.84
CA TYR A 23 3.77 0.87 -15.65
C TYR A 23 3.16 2.17 -15.14
N LEU A 24 2.87 3.10 -16.04
CA LEU A 24 2.21 4.35 -15.69
C LEU A 24 0.80 4.11 -15.15
N THR A 25 0.03 3.20 -15.76
CA THR A 25 -1.30 2.82 -15.26
C THR A 25 -1.23 2.29 -13.83
N MET A 26 -0.27 1.41 -13.53
CA MET A 26 -0.04 0.88 -12.18
C MET A 26 0.29 1.99 -11.18
N PHE A 27 1.14 2.95 -11.58
CA PHE A 27 1.50 4.10 -10.75
C PHE A 27 0.30 5.01 -10.44
N LEU A 28 -0.48 5.40 -11.46
CA LEU A 28 -1.64 6.26 -11.29
C LEU A 28 -2.73 5.61 -10.45
N SER A 29 -2.99 4.31 -10.63
CA SER A 29 -3.91 3.55 -9.77
C SER A 29 -3.44 3.48 -8.32
N SER A 30 -2.13 3.43 -8.08
CA SER A 30 -1.57 3.40 -6.74
C SER A 30 -1.64 4.76 -6.04
N ILE A 31 -1.48 5.86 -6.79
CA ILE A 31 -1.75 7.21 -6.28
C ILE A 31 -3.22 7.32 -5.87
N SER A 32 -4.15 6.90 -6.75
CA SER A 32 -5.60 6.97 -6.50
C SER A 32 -6.00 6.24 -5.20
N PHE A 33 -5.39 5.09 -4.91
CA PHE A 33 -5.58 4.39 -3.64
C PHE A 33 -5.12 5.23 -2.44
N SER A 34 -3.88 5.73 -2.52
CA SER A 34 -3.16 6.23 -1.35
C SER A 34 -3.45 7.70 -1.04
N ILE A 35 -3.93 8.47 -2.02
CA ILE A 35 -4.14 9.91 -1.89
C ILE A 35 -5.09 10.25 -0.73
N CYS A 36 -6.20 9.54 -0.55
CA CYS A 36 -7.13 9.85 0.55
C CYS A 36 -6.74 9.23 1.90
N MET A 37 -5.66 8.44 2.00
CA MET A 37 -5.42 7.60 3.19
C MET A 37 -5.13 8.41 4.46
N SER A 38 -4.41 9.54 4.36
CA SER A 38 -4.12 10.38 5.54
C SER A 38 -5.30 11.25 5.97
N SER A 39 -6.28 11.47 5.09
CA SER A 39 -7.38 12.41 5.30
C SER A 39 -8.73 11.73 5.57
N ILE A 40 -8.85 10.42 5.31
CA ILE A 40 -10.12 9.69 5.38
C ILE A 40 -10.74 9.65 6.79
N TRP A 41 -9.92 9.56 7.85
CA TRP A 41 -10.41 9.59 9.23
C TRP A 41 -10.97 10.97 9.60
N PRO A 42 -10.20 12.07 9.44
CA PRO A 42 -10.73 13.42 9.58
C PRO A 42 -11.99 13.71 8.75
N TYR A 43 -12.06 13.18 7.52
CA TYR A 43 -13.21 13.36 6.64
C TYR A 43 -14.44 12.58 7.13
N LEU A 44 -14.27 11.34 7.58
CA LEU A 44 -15.33 10.55 8.21
C LEU A 44 -15.92 11.29 9.41
N GLN A 45 -15.07 11.89 10.25
CA GLN A 45 -15.46 12.71 11.41
C GLN A 45 -16.20 14.02 11.05
N ILE A 46 -16.22 14.42 9.77
CA ILE A 46 -17.01 15.57 9.29
C ILE A 46 -18.36 15.08 8.74
N LEU A 47 -18.36 13.93 8.06
CA LEU A 47 -19.58 13.32 7.53
C LEU A 47 -20.47 12.76 8.64
N ASP A 48 -19.87 12.23 9.69
CA ASP A 48 -20.51 11.63 10.85
C ASP A 48 -19.67 11.92 12.12
N PRO A 49 -20.06 12.94 12.92
CA PRO A 49 -19.33 13.31 14.15
C PRO A 49 -19.31 12.22 15.23
N ASP A 50 -20.26 11.28 15.20
CA ASP A 50 -20.37 10.18 16.16
C ASP A 50 -19.62 8.93 15.67
N ALA A 51 -18.93 9.00 14.54
CA ALA A 51 -18.21 7.86 13.98
C ALA A 51 -17.07 7.39 14.89
N ASP A 52 -16.99 6.08 15.12
CA ASP A 52 -15.91 5.44 15.85
C ASP A 52 -14.80 4.93 14.90
N THR A 53 -13.70 4.42 15.44
CA THR A 53 -12.64 3.88 14.59
C THR A 53 -13.06 2.57 13.91
N ASN A 54 -13.99 1.80 14.49
CA ASN A 54 -14.58 0.63 13.83
C ASN A 54 -15.16 0.98 12.44
N LEU A 55 -15.96 2.05 12.33
CA LEU A 55 -16.48 2.53 11.04
C LEU A 55 -15.36 2.90 10.05
N LEU A 56 -14.25 3.50 10.53
CA LEU A 56 -13.06 3.75 9.72
C LEU A 56 -12.47 2.45 9.14
N GLY A 57 -12.41 1.39 9.95
CA GLY A 57 -11.91 0.08 9.53
C GLY A 57 -12.68 -0.46 8.33
N TRP A 58 -14.01 -0.36 8.35
CA TRP A 58 -14.87 -0.74 7.22
C TRP A 58 -14.66 0.13 5.99
N VAL A 59 -14.51 1.44 6.16
CA VAL A 59 -14.27 2.40 5.06
C VAL A 59 -12.93 2.16 4.37
N VAL A 60 -11.89 1.78 5.11
CA VAL A 60 -10.60 1.41 4.52
C VAL A 60 -10.67 0.02 3.87
N ALA A 61 -11.33 -0.94 4.52
CA ALA A 61 -11.44 -2.32 4.05
C ALA A 61 -12.26 -2.49 2.78
N VAL A 62 -13.34 -1.73 2.60
CA VAL A 62 -14.26 -1.90 1.46
C VAL A 62 -13.57 -1.61 0.12
N TYR A 63 -12.56 -0.74 0.09
CA TYR A 63 -11.72 -0.55 -1.09
C TYR A 63 -11.03 -1.85 -1.50
N SER A 64 -10.32 -2.48 -0.54
CA SER A 64 -9.58 -3.72 -0.77
C SER A 64 -10.51 -4.88 -1.11
N LEU A 65 -11.71 -4.90 -0.51
CA LEU A 65 -12.77 -5.85 -0.83
C LEU A 65 -13.26 -5.68 -2.27
N GLY A 66 -13.53 -4.45 -2.70
CA GLY A 66 -13.89 -4.13 -4.08
C GLY A 66 -12.82 -4.61 -5.05
N GLN A 67 -11.55 -4.35 -4.76
CA GLN A 67 -10.43 -4.80 -5.58
C GLN A 67 -10.31 -6.34 -5.62
N LEU A 68 -10.50 -7.00 -4.48
CA LEU A 68 -10.47 -8.46 -4.36
C LEU A 68 -11.53 -9.12 -5.25
N ILE A 69 -12.75 -8.59 -5.25
CA ILE A 69 -13.87 -9.08 -6.07
C ILE A 69 -13.65 -8.76 -7.55
N ALA A 70 -13.19 -7.56 -7.87
CA ALA A 70 -13.03 -7.10 -9.24
C ALA A 70 -11.85 -7.76 -9.98
N SER A 71 -10.77 -8.10 -9.26
CA SER A 71 -9.56 -8.70 -9.84
C SER A 71 -9.83 -9.98 -10.66
N PRO A 72 -10.54 -11.01 -10.14
CA PRO A 72 -10.86 -12.20 -10.93
C PRO A 72 -11.86 -11.91 -12.05
N ILE A 73 -12.82 -10.98 -11.86
CA ILE A 73 -13.81 -10.61 -12.87
C ILE A 73 -13.12 -10.00 -14.09
N PHE A 74 -12.30 -8.97 -13.87
CA PHE A 74 -11.57 -8.31 -14.96
C PHE A 74 -10.48 -9.20 -15.56
N GLY A 75 -9.82 -10.03 -14.75
CA GLY A 75 -8.86 -11.01 -15.25
C GLY A 75 -9.49 -12.06 -16.15
N PHE A 76 -10.63 -12.63 -15.75
CA PHE A 76 -11.39 -13.58 -16.57
C PHE A 76 -11.89 -12.93 -17.85
N TRP A 77 -12.42 -11.70 -17.77
CA TRP A 77 -12.87 -10.95 -18.94
C TRP A 77 -11.71 -10.70 -19.92
N ALA A 78 -10.54 -10.26 -19.44
CA ALA A 78 -9.37 -10.03 -20.27
C ALA A 78 -8.94 -11.31 -21.02
N ASN A 79 -8.97 -12.44 -20.33
CA ASN A 79 -8.63 -13.74 -20.91
C ASN A 79 -9.66 -14.20 -21.94
N PHE A 80 -10.95 -14.13 -21.60
CA PHE A 80 -12.05 -14.55 -22.47
C PHE A 80 -12.11 -13.76 -23.78
N ARG A 81 -11.87 -12.44 -23.71
CA ARG A 81 -11.85 -11.55 -24.88
C ARG A 81 -10.51 -11.50 -25.58
N ASN A 82 -9.51 -12.17 -25.04
CA ASN A 82 -8.14 -12.11 -25.54
C ASN A 82 -7.57 -10.68 -25.65
N SER A 83 -8.08 -9.77 -24.82
CA SER A 83 -7.83 -8.32 -24.91
C SER A 83 -7.85 -7.70 -23.52
N SER A 84 -6.78 -6.97 -23.19
CA SER A 84 -6.63 -6.26 -21.92
C SER A 84 -7.28 -4.88 -21.95
N ARG A 85 -7.48 -4.31 -23.15
CA ARG A 85 -7.94 -2.92 -23.32
C ARG A 85 -9.34 -2.68 -22.77
N GLU A 86 -10.30 -3.54 -23.12
CA GLU A 86 -11.71 -3.41 -22.71
C GLU A 86 -11.89 -3.41 -21.19
N PRO A 87 -11.40 -4.43 -20.45
CA PRO A 87 -11.55 -4.44 -18.99
C PRO A 87 -10.78 -3.29 -18.32
N LEU A 88 -9.62 -2.89 -18.83
CA LEU A 88 -8.88 -1.73 -18.31
C LEU A 88 -9.70 -0.43 -18.43
N VAL A 89 -10.26 -0.14 -19.60
CA VAL A 89 -11.05 1.08 -19.79
C VAL A 89 -12.29 1.10 -18.89
N VAL A 90 -13.03 -0.01 -18.82
CA VAL A 90 -14.25 -0.07 -18.00
C VAL A 90 -13.94 0.08 -16.52
N SER A 91 -12.88 -0.56 -16.03
CA SER A 91 -12.44 -0.40 -14.65
C SER A 91 -12.03 1.04 -14.31
N MET A 92 -11.39 1.76 -15.24
CA MET A 92 -11.03 3.16 -15.06
C MET A 92 -12.26 4.08 -15.07
N ILE A 93 -13.25 3.83 -15.93
CA ILE A 93 -14.51 4.58 -15.95
C ILE A 93 -15.24 4.42 -14.61
N ILE A 94 -15.32 3.18 -14.08
CA ILE A 94 -15.90 2.92 -12.75
C ILE A 94 -15.16 3.72 -11.69
N ASN A 95 -13.82 3.72 -11.72
CA ASN A 95 -13.01 4.48 -10.76
C ASN A 95 -13.25 6.00 -10.85
N ILE A 96 -13.36 6.56 -12.06
CA ILE A 96 -13.66 7.99 -12.28
C ILE A 96 -15.04 8.35 -11.72
N LEU A 97 -16.08 7.58 -12.06
CA LEU A 97 -17.44 7.82 -11.57
C LEU A 97 -17.53 7.70 -10.06
N ALA A 98 -16.80 6.75 -9.46
CA ALA A 98 -16.75 6.56 -8.02
C ALA A 98 -16.02 7.70 -7.29
N ASN A 99 -14.95 8.26 -7.88
CA ASN A 99 -14.30 9.46 -7.36
C ASN A 99 -15.21 10.70 -7.48
N ILE A 100 -15.98 10.82 -8.57
CA ILE A 100 -16.99 11.88 -8.68
C ILE A 100 -18.05 11.73 -7.57
N LEU A 101 -18.54 10.51 -7.32
CA LEU A 101 -19.44 10.25 -6.20
C LEU A 101 -18.83 10.66 -4.85
N TYR A 102 -17.54 10.36 -4.64
CA TYR A 102 -16.82 10.74 -3.41
C TYR A 102 -16.82 12.27 -3.19
N VAL A 103 -16.64 13.07 -4.24
CA VAL A 103 -16.66 14.54 -4.16
C VAL A 103 -18.01 15.04 -3.63
N TYR A 104 -19.12 14.45 -4.06
CA TYR A 104 -20.46 14.91 -3.71
C TYR A 104 -20.99 14.39 -2.37
N LEU A 105 -20.19 13.68 -1.56
CA LEU A 105 -20.64 13.07 -0.30
C LEU A 105 -21.20 14.09 0.70
N GLU A 106 -20.60 15.28 0.80
CA GLU A 106 -21.09 16.32 1.71
C GLU A 106 -22.47 16.87 1.30
N SER A 107 -22.76 16.89 0.00
CA SER A 107 -24.01 17.39 -0.58
C SER A 107 -25.19 16.42 -0.40
N ILE A 108 -24.93 15.15 -0.04
CA ILE A 108 -25.97 14.15 0.15
C ILE A 108 -26.70 14.40 1.49
N PRO A 109 -28.04 14.48 1.51
CA PRO A 109 -28.80 14.88 2.70
C PRO A 109 -28.87 13.81 3.80
N SER A 110 -28.78 12.52 3.47
CA SER A 110 -28.92 11.42 4.44
C SER A 110 -27.99 10.24 4.12
N ASN A 111 -27.60 9.49 5.16
CA ASN A 111 -26.77 8.28 5.06
C ASN A 111 -25.38 8.48 4.42
N LYS A 112 -24.72 9.62 4.69
CA LYS A 112 -23.40 9.98 4.13
C LYS A 112 -22.35 8.87 4.29
N PHE A 113 -22.35 8.20 5.45
CA PHE A 113 -21.47 7.05 5.71
C PHE A 113 -21.66 5.90 4.71
N ALA A 114 -22.90 5.51 4.41
CA ALA A 114 -23.18 4.43 3.47
C ALA A 114 -22.71 4.79 2.04
N TYR A 115 -22.89 6.05 1.63
CA TYR A 115 -22.37 6.53 0.35
C TYR A 115 -20.85 6.61 0.32
N LEU A 116 -20.19 6.93 1.44
CA LEU A 116 -18.73 6.88 1.56
C LEU A 116 -18.22 5.45 1.34
N ILE A 117 -18.83 4.46 2.01
CA ILE A 117 -18.52 3.04 1.79
C ILE A 117 -18.75 2.66 0.33
N LEU A 118 -19.89 3.06 -0.25
CA LEU A 118 -20.22 2.77 -1.65
C LEU A 118 -19.19 3.35 -2.62
N ALA A 119 -18.84 4.63 -2.45
CA ALA A 119 -17.82 5.29 -3.26
C ALA A 119 -16.47 4.58 -3.14
N ARG A 120 -16.01 4.31 -1.91
CA ARG A 120 -14.74 3.60 -1.66
C ARG A 120 -14.73 2.19 -2.23
N GLY A 121 -15.84 1.48 -2.12
CA GLY A 121 -16.03 0.15 -2.70
C GLY A 121 -15.92 0.16 -4.22
N PHE A 122 -16.55 1.12 -4.92
CA PHE A 122 -16.44 1.25 -6.37
C PHE A 122 -15.06 1.77 -6.83
N ILE A 123 -14.42 2.68 -6.09
CA ILE A 123 -13.02 3.07 -6.37
C ILE A 123 -12.13 1.82 -6.30
N GLY A 124 -12.32 0.99 -5.27
CA GLY A 124 -11.64 -0.30 -5.11
C GLY A 124 -11.97 -1.31 -6.20
N PHE A 125 -13.23 -1.41 -6.61
CA PHE A 125 -13.66 -2.24 -7.74
C PHE A 125 -12.92 -1.83 -9.02
N GLY A 126 -12.84 -0.53 -9.32
CA GLY A 126 -12.03 -0.02 -10.43
C GLY A 126 -10.54 -0.34 -10.33
N ALA A 127 -9.99 -0.47 -9.11
CA ALA A 127 -8.61 -0.89 -8.88
C ALA A 127 -8.34 -2.39 -9.16
N GLY A 128 -9.38 -3.18 -9.48
CA GLY A 128 -9.21 -4.53 -10.04
C GLY A 128 -8.40 -4.56 -11.34
N ASN A 129 -8.22 -3.40 -11.98
CA ASN A 129 -7.35 -3.21 -13.14
C ASN A 129 -5.89 -3.67 -12.92
N VAL A 130 -5.40 -3.63 -11.68
CA VAL A 130 -4.07 -4.09 -11.28
C VAL A 130 -3.82 -5.54 -11.71
N ALA A 131 -4.82 -6.41 -11.61
CA ALA A 131 -4.72 -7.80 -12.03
C ALA A 131 -4.53 -7.93 -13.55
N VAL A 132 -5.27 -7.13 -14.33
CA VAL A 132 -5.17 -7.11 -15.80
C VAL A 132 -3.81 -6.57 -16.24
N VAL A 133 -3.34 -5.47 -15.64
CA VAL A 133 -2.02 -4.90 -15.91
C VAL A 133 -0.91 -5.93 -15.67
N ARG A 134 -0.95 -6.62 -14.52
CA ARG A 134 0.03 -7.66 -14.16
C ARG A 134 0.01 -8.82 -15.17
N SER A 135 -1.18 -9.29 -15.53
CA SER A 135 -1.37 -10.36 -16.51
C SER A 135 -0.82 -9.97 -17.88
N TYR A 136 -1.15 -8.76 -18.36
CA TYR A 136 -0.66 -8.24 -19.63
C TYR A 136 0.86 -8.15 -19.66
N VAL A 137 1.49 -7.49 -18.68
CA VAL A 137 2.95 -7.33 -18.68
C VAL A 137 3.64 -8.70 -18.61
N ALA A 138 3.09 -9.66 -17.87
CA ALA A 138 3.63 -11.01 -17.80
C ALA A 138 3.54 -11.75 -19.15
N GLY A 139 2.45 -11.55 -19.91
CA GLY A 139 2.27 -12.13 -21.24
C GLY A 139 2.97 -11.36 -22.37
N ALA A 140 3.24 -10.06 -22.19
CA ALA A 140 3.93 -9.21 -23.17
C ALA A 140 5.47 -9.24 -22.99
N THR A 141 5.98 -9.94 -21.97
CA THR A 141 7.42 -10.06 -21.70
C THR A 141 7.90 -11.49 -21.83
N THR A 142 9.10 -11.65 -22.39
CA THR A 142 9.75 -12.97 -22.48
C THR A 142 10.20 -13.46 -21.10
N ILE A 143 10.44 -14.76 -20.94
CA ILE A 143 10.92 -15.34 -19.66
C ILE A 143 12.15 -14.59 -19.09
N THR A 144 13.06 -14.13 -19.95
CA THR A 144 14.27 -13.39 -19.58
C THR A 144 14.00 -11.94 -19.17
N GLU A 145 13.01 -11.28 -19.78
CA GLU A 145 12.63 -9.89 -19.46
C GLU A 145 11.67 -9.82 -18.26
N ARG A 146 10.87 -10.87 -18.05
CA ARG A 146 9.71 -10.89 -17.15
C ARG A 146 10.05 -10.47 -15.72
N THR A 147 11.08 -11.04 -15.11
CA THR A 147 11.46 -10.70 -13.73
C THR A 147 11.84 -9.23 -13.59
N GLY A 148 12.62 -8.69 -14.53
CA GLY A 148 13.01 -7.27 -14.53
C GLY A 148 11.80 -6.35 -14.72
N SER A 149 10.93 -6.69 -15.67
CA SER A 149 9.71 -5.93 -15.95
C SER A 149 8.71 -5.94 -14.79
N MET A 150 8.54 -7.08 -14.12
CA MET A 150 7.71 -7.20 -12.92
C MET A 150 8.26 -6.40 -11.74
N ALA A 151 9.59 -6.37 -11.58
CA ALA A 151 10.25 -5.56 -10.56
C ALA A 151 10.04 -4.05 -10.80
N ILE A 152 10.22 -3.58 -12.04
CA ILE A 152 9.97 -2.18 -12.40
C ILE A 152 8.51 -1.81 -12.16
N MET A 153 7.55 -2.64 -12.59
CA MET A 153 6.13 -2.41 -12.34
C MET A 153 5.81 -2.27 -10.84
N SER A 154 6.42 -3.12 -10.00
CA SER A 154 6.25 -3.06 -8.55
C SER A 154 6.87 -1.79 -7.94
N ALA A 155 7.99 -1.31 -8.49
CA ALA A 155 8.60 -0.05 -8.10
C ALA A 155 7.72 1.16 -8.45
N PHE A 156 7.09 1.16 -9.62
CA PHE A 156 6.08 2.18 -9.99
C PHE A 156 4.88 2.11 -9.04
N GLN A 157 4.39 0.92 -8.70
CA GLN A 157 3.30 0.77 -7.73
C GLN A 157 3.66 1.37 -6.37
N ALA A 158 4.83 1.00 -5.84
CA ALA A 158 5.31 1.51 -4.55
C ALA A 158 5.50 3.02 -4.56
N THR A 159 6.08 3.58 -5.62
CA THR A 159 6.23 5.04 -5.79
C THR A 159 4.87 5.75 -5.78
N GLY A 160 3.82 5.15 -6.34
CA GLY A 160 2.48 5.71 -6.29
C GLY A 160 1.89 5.75 -4.88
N PHE A 161 2.07 4.69 -4.10
CA PHE A 161 1.67 4.68 -2.67
C PHE A 161 2.44 5.70 -1.83
N ILE A 162 3.66 6.03 -2.23
CA ILE A 162 4.51 7.02 -1.57
C ILE A 162 4.05 8.45 -1.88
N ILE A 163 3.75 8.71 -3.15
CA ILE A 163 3.39 10.05 -3.63
C ILE A 163 1.96 10.43 -3.24
N GLY A 164 1.05 9.46 -3.09
CA GLY A 164 -0.35 9.72 -2.73
C GLY A 164 -0.53 10.65 -1.52
N PRO A 165 -0.01 10.31 -0.32
CA PRO A 165 -0.18 11.13 0.88
C PRO A 165 0.51 12.51 0.76
N LEU A 166 1.58 12.63 -0.03
CA LEU A 166 2.23 13.91 -0.31
C LEU A 166 1.33 14.83 -1.13
N ILE A 167 0.66 14.29 -2.15
CA ILE A 167 -0.30 15.04 -2.94
C ILE A 167 -1.44 15.53 -2.04
N GLN A 168 -1.97 14.67 -1.18
CA GLN A 168 -3.00 15.05 -0.21
C GLN A 168 -2.54 16.14 0.77
N THR A 169 -1.30 16.04 1.25
CA THR A 169 -0.69 17.07 2.11
C THR A 169 -0.62 18.41 1.39
N ALA A 170 -0.24 18.41 0.11
CA ALA A 170 -0.20 19.62 -0.70
C ALA A 170 -1.58 20.26 -0.91
N MET A 171 -2.67 19.50 -0.70
CA MET A 171 -4.06 20.00 -0.76
C MET A 171 -4.57 20.53 0.59
N VAL A 172 -3.85 20.35 1.70
CA VAL A 172 -4.26 20.88 3.03
C VAL A 172 -4.46 22.40 3.03
N PRO A 173 -3.64 23.24 2.35
CA PRO A 173 -3.84 24.69 2.31
C PRO A 173 -5.19 25.15 1.73
N ILE A 174 -5.91 24.29 1.01
CA ILE A 174 -7.27 24.56 0.51
C ILE A 174 -8.24 24.77 1.69
N GLY A 175 -8.00 24.08 2.82
CA GLY A 175 -8.78 24.21 4.04
C GLY A 175 -10.15 23.52 4.01
N SER A 176 -10.85 23.64 5.13
CA SER A 176 -12.24 23.23 5.34
C SER A 176 -12.90 24.23 6.30
N PRO A 177 -14.04 24.85 5.93
CA PRO A 177 -14.68 24.79 4.61
C PRO A 177 -13.76 25.42 3.53
N GLY A 178 -13.72 24.81 2.34
CA GLY A 178 -12.80 25.23 1.27
C GLY A 178 -13.30 26.44 0.46
N PRO A 179 -12.54 26.88 -0.56
CA PRO A 179 -12.81 28.11 -1.31
C PRO A 179 -14.12 28.08 -2.11
N ILE A 180 -14.63 26.89 -2.45
CA ILE A 180 -15.95 26.73 -3.07
C ILE A 180 -16.77 25.84 -2.16
N TYR A 181 -17.62 26.46 -1.34
CA TYR A 181 -18.59 25.78 -0.50
C TYR A 181 -19.98 25.88 -1.15
N SER A 182 -20.20 25.10 -2.21
CA SER A 182 -21.48 25.00 -2.89
C SER A 182 -21.94 23.54 -2.91
N LYS A 183 -23.26 23.32 -2.77
CA LYS A 183 -23.86 21.99 -2.92
C LYS A 183 -23.61 21.40 -4.32
N ASP A 184 -23.42 22.25 -5.32
CA ASP A 184 -23.23 21.86 -6.72
C ASP A 184 -21.77 21.52 -7.04
N PHE A 185 -20.80 21.98 -6.24
CA PHE A 185 -19.38 21.66 -6.43
C PHE A 185 -18.59 21.94 -5.14
N PRO A 186 -18.51 20.97 -4.21
CA PRO A 186 -17.74 21.14 -2.98
C PRO A 186 -16.25 20.99 -3.26
N LEU A 187 -15.48 22.07 -3.08
CA LEU A 187 -14.02 22.07 -3.21
C LEU A 187 -13.39 22.39 -1.85
N ASP A 188 -12.90 21.36 -1.18
CA ASP A 188 -12.18 21.44 0.09
C ASP A 188 -10.96 20.50 0.09
N MET A 189 -10.18 20.49 1.18
CA MET A 189 -8.99 19.64 1.29
C MET A 189 -9.25 18.12 1.25
N TYR A 190 -10.49 17.67 1.49
CA TYR A 190 -10.90 16.26 1.50
C TYR A 190 -11.49 15.81 0.15
N THR A 191 -12.20 16.70 -0.56
CA THR A 191 -12.78 16.41 -1.89
C THR A 191 -11.80 16.64 -3.04
N SER A 192 -10.88 17.59 -2.91
CA SER A 192 -9.84 17.89 -3.93
C SER A 192 -8.99 16.68 -4.35
N PRO A 193 -8.54 15.80 -3.44
CA PRO A 193 -7.89 14.52 -3.77
C PRO A 193 -8.69 13.65 -4.75
N ALA A 194 -10.00 13.53 -4.53
CA ALA A 194 -10.88 12.72 -5.38
C ALA A 194 -11.06 13.35 -6.77
N ILE A 195 -11.17 14.68 -6.84
CA ILE A 195 -11.19 15.43 -8.13
C ILE A 195 -9.91 15.17 -8.91
N LEU A 196 -8.74 15.28 -8.25
CA LEU A 196 -7.46 15.02 -8.90
C LEU A 196 -7.35 13.56 -9.37
N SER A 197 -7.79 12.61 -8.54
CA SER A 197 -7.85 11.19 -8.93
C SER A 197 -8.74 10.96 -10.16
N ALA A 198 -9.89 11.64 -10.25
CA ALA A 198 -10.76 11.56 -11.42
C ALA A 198 -10.09 12.13 -12.70
N ILE A 199 -9.42 13.29 -12.60
CA ILE A 199 -8.69 13.89 -13.72
C ILE A 199 -7.57 12.96 -14.20
N VAL A 200 -6.77 12.45 -13.27
CA VAL A 200 -5.71 11.48 -13.56
C VAL A 200 -6.27 10.21 -14.21
N GLY A 201 -7.43 9.74 -13.75
CA GLY A 201 -8.17 8.63 -14.35
C GLY A 201 -8.53 8.90 -15.81
N VAL A 202 -9.08 10.08 -16.12
CA VAL A 202 -9.43 10.48 -17.50
C VAL A 202 -8.18 10.51 -18.40
N ILE A 203 -7.07 11.08 -17.91
CA ILE A 203 -5.79 11.09 -18.64
C ILE A 203 -5.32 9.67 -18.93
N ASN A 204 -5.44 8.77 -17.95
CA ASN A 204 -5.04 7.37 -18.11
C ASN A 204 -5.92 6.64 -19.14
N VAL A 205 -7.23 6.89 -19.14
CA VAL A 205 -8.15 6.38 -20.17
C VAL A 205 -7.72 6.84 -21.56
N ILE A 206 -7.45 8.14 -21.74
CA ILE A 206 -6.98 8.70 -23.01
C ILE A 206 -5.67 8.03 -23.45
N LEU A 207 -4.73 7.83 -22.52
CA LEU A 207 -3.45 7.18 -22.78
C LEU A 207 -3.63 5.73 -23.26
N VAL A 208 -4.48 4.95 -22.58
CA VAL A 208 -4.80 3.57 -22.99
C VAL A 208 -5.54 3.55 -24.32
N PHE A 209 -6.39 4.53 -24.62
CA PHE A 209 -7.04 4.58 -25.92
C PHE A 209 -6.08 4.95 -27.06
N ALA A 210 -5.18 5.89 -26.85
CA ALA A 210 -4.33 6.45 -27.90
C ALA A 210 -3.04 5.65 -28.15
N VAL A 211 -2.41 5.12 -27.09
CA VAL A 211 -1.05 4.56 -27.17
C VAL A 211 -1.03 3.04 -26.99
N PHE A 212 -1.89 2.49 -26.15
CA PHE A 212 -1.86 1.06 -25.85
C PHE A 212 -2.28 0.23 -27.07
N ARG A 213 -1.41 -0.71 -27.43
CA ARG A 213 -1.67 -1.77 -28.40
C ARG A 213 -1.45 -3.14 -27.76
N GLU A 214 -2.34 -4.07 -28.06
CA GLU A 214 -2.25 -5.44 -27.56
C GLU A 214 -1.05 -6.15 -28.21
N HIS A 215 -0.17 -6.70 -27.38
CA HIS A 215 0.96 -7.53 -27.82
C HIS A 215 1.05 -8.71 -26.87
N ARG A 216 1.48 -9.85 -27.40
CA ARG A 216 1.84 -11.02 -26.60
C ARG A 216 3.20 -11.50 -27.07
N ALA A 217 4.11 -11.71 -26.13
CA ALA A 217 5.36 -12.38 -26.44
C ALA A 217 5.00 -13.85 -26.66
N SER A 218 5.14 -14.33 -27.90
CA SER A 218 5.00 -15.76 -28.15
C SER A 218 6.25 -16.47 -27.62
N ASP A 219 6.08 -17.30 -26.60
CA ASP A 219 7.15 -18.23 -26.18
C ASP A 219 7.42 -19.29 -27.28
N GLU A 220 6.53 -19.44 -28.28
CA GLU A 220 6.69 -20.38 -29.41
C GLU A 220 7.80 -19.95 -30.40
N GLU A 221 8.10 -18.65 -30.53
CA GLU A 221 9.18 -18.21 -31.44
C GLU A 221 10.57 -18.68 -31.00
N LYS A 222 10.77 -18.99 -29.70
CA LYS A 222 11.99 -19.68 -29.24
C LYS A 222 11.99 -21.16 -29.55
N VAL A 223 10.81 -21.80 -29.63
CA VAL A 223 10.67 -23.22 -29.98
C VAL A 223 10.87 -23.47 -31.48
N VAL A 224 10.63 -22.44 -32.32
CA VAL A 224 10.81 -22.49 -33.78
C VAL A 224 12.27 -22.28 -34.21
N ASN A 225 13.20 -21.89 -33.32
CA ASN A 225 14.63 -21.76 -33.64
C ASN A 225 15.58 -22.65 -32.83
N ILE A 226 15.06 -23.55 -31.98
CA ILE A 226 15.74 -24.83 -31.65
C ILE A 226 15.51 -25.83 -32.82
N GLN A 227 15.20 -25.32 -34.01
CA GLN A 227 14.86 -26.11 -35.18
C GLN A 227 16.10 -26.62 -35.93
N ASP A 228 17.29 -26.10 -35.59
CA ASP A 228 18.59 -26.55 -36.11
C ASP A 228 19.47 -27.26 -35.07
N SER A 229 18.93 -27.66 -33.92
CA SER A 229 19.71 -28.42 -32.91
C SER A 229 18.90 -29.55 -32.29
N LEU A 230 19.25 -30.78 -32.66
CA LEU A 230 18.85 -32.10 -32.14
C LEU A 230 17.43 -32.23 -31.52
N PRO A 231 16.51 -33.02 -32.15
CA PRO A 231 15.15 -33.25 -31.63
C PRO A 231 15.08 -33.88 -30.23
N SER A 232 16.15 -34.55 -29.78
CA SER A 232 16.24 -35.14 -28.43
C SER A 232 16.30 -34.09 -27.30
N ILE A 233 16.96 -32.95 -27.53
CA ILE A 233 17.10 -31.89 -26.51
C ILE A 233 15.78 -31.13 -26.35
N LYS A 234 15.04 -30.96 -27.45
CA LYS A 234 13.69 -30.34 -27.45
C LYS A 234 12.71 -31.18 -26.65
N GLU A 235 12.70 -32.49 -26.87
CA GLU A 235 11.82 -33.40 -26.14
C GLU A 235 12.19 -33.47 -24.65
N GLU A 236 13.48 -33.44 -24.31
CA GLU A 236 13.95 -33.37 -22.93
C GLU A 236 13.64 -32.03 -22.24
N LEU A 237 13.77 -30.89 -22.93
CA LEU A 237 13.45 -29.56 -22.37
C LEU A 237 11.94 -29.34 -22.25
N GLU A 238 11.13 -29.79 -23.22
CA GLU A 238 9.66 -29.79 -23.12
C GLU A 238 9.19 -30.73 -22.01
N LYS A 239 9.75 -31.95 -21.91
CA LYS A 239 9.47 -32.87 -20.80
C LYS A 239 9.91 -32.30 -19.46
N ALA A 240 11.07 -31.64 -19.37
CA ALA A 240 11.55 -31.01 -18.13
C ALA A 240 10.69 -29.81 -17.71
N THR A 241 10.22 -29.01 -18.67
CA THR A 241 9.35 -27.84 -18.41
C THR A 241 7.92 -28.27 -18.09
N MET A 242 7.40 -29.33 -18.72
CA MET A 242 6.11 -29.95 -18.38
C MET A 242 6.13 -30.64 -17.01
N ASN A 243 7.17 -31.42 -16.70
CA ASN A 243 7.29 -32.17 -15.44
C ASN A 243 7.69 -31.31 -14.22
N TYR A 244 8.06 -30.05 -14.39
CA TYR A 244 8.34 -29.18 -13.24
C TYR A 244 7.04 -28.80 -12.51
N SER A 245 6.66 -29.54 -11.46
CA SER A 245 5.62 -29.10 -10.52
C SER A 245 6.25 -28.17 -9.48
N PRO A 246 5.79 -26.92 -9.34
CA PRO A 246 6.27 -26.07 -8.26
C PRO A 246 5.97 -26.73 -6.91
N ASP A 247 6.84 -26.49 -5.93
CA ASP A 247 6.66 -26.95 -4.57
C ASP A 247 5.44 -26.25 -3.95
N TYR A 248 4.27 -26.90 -4.02
CA TYR A 248 2.99 -26.34 -3.56
C TYR A 248 3.05 -25.85 -2.11
N PRO A 249 3.63 -26.60 -1.15
CA PRO A 249 3.91 -26.09 0.20
C PRO A 249 4.70 -24.78 0.23
N ALA A 250 5.75 -24.63 -0.57
CA ALA A 250 6.57 -23.42 -0.61
C ALA A 250 5.80 -22.24 -1.22
N VAL A 251 5.02 -22.47 -2.29
CA VAL A 251 4.14 -21.47 -2.92
C VAL A 251 3.10 -20.98 -1.92
N LEU A 252 2.41 -21.89 -1.22
CA LEU A 252 1.38 -21.53 -0.23
C LEU A 252 1.98 -20.78 0.95
N SER A 253 3.15 -21.21 1.42
CA SER A 253 3.89 -20.52 2.49
C SER A 253 4.25 -19.09 2.08
N CYS A 254 4.69 -18.86 0.84
CA CYS A 254 4.97 -17.51 0.34
C CYS A 254 3.70 -16.64 0.23
N ILE A 255 2.58 -17.20 -0.20
CA ILE A 255 1.29 -16.50 -0.24
C ILE A 255 0.87 -16.07 1.18
N PHE A 256 1.01 -16.97 2.15
CA PHE A 256 0.72 -16.66 3.55
C PHE A 256 1.67 -15.59 4.12
N LEU A 257 2.98 -15.70 3.86
CA LEU A 257 3.94 -14.67 4.27
C LEU A 257 3.61 -13.30 3.66
N PHE A 258 3.21 -13.27 2.39
CA PHE A 258 2.81 -12.04 1.71
C PHE A 258 1.54 -11.43 2.32
N PHE A 259 0.55 -12.27 2.67
CA PHE A 259 -0.62 -11.86 3.44
C PHE A 259 -0.20 -11.19 4.75
N VAL A 260 0.69 -11.81 5.53
CA VAL A 260 1.14 -11.27 6.83
C VAL A 260 1.88 -9.93 6.65
N VAL A 261 2.78 -9.82 5.67
CA VAL A 261 3.51 -8.57 5.36
C VAL A 261 2.53 -7.42 5.09
N LEU A 262 1.51 -7.66 4.26
CA LEU A 262 0.52 -6.64 3.93
C LEU A 262 -0.46 -6.36 5.07
N PHE A 263 -0.79 -7.37 5.87
CA PHE A 263 -1.63 -7.20 7.05
C PHE A 263 -0.96 -6.29 8.08
N VAL A 264 0.33 -6.53 8.36
CA VAL A 264 1.13 -5.71 9.29
C VAL A 264 1.25 -4.27 8.79
N PHE A 265 1.43 -4.07 7.48
CA PHE A 265 1.42 -2.73 6.91
C PHE A 265 0.06 -2.04 7.03
N ALA A 266 -1.04 -2.77 6.81
CA ALA A 266 -2.39 -2.25 7.00
C ALA A 266 -2.66 -1.83 8.45
N VAL A 267 -2.04 -2.50 9.43
CA VAL A 267 -2.08 -2.05 10.83
C VAL A 267 -1.47 -0.67 10.99
N PHE A 268 -0.23 -0.50 10.54
CA PHE A 268 0.48 0.78 10.62
C PHE A 268 -0.30 1.90 9.91
N GLU A 269 -0.78 1.63 8.71
CA GLU A 269 -1.50 2.61 7.88
C GLU A 269 -2.82 3.05 8.51
N THR A 270 -3.59 2.11 9.09
CA THR A 270 -4.93 2.40 9.64
C THR A 270 -4.85 3.13 10.98
N ILE A 271 -3.91 2.75 11.86
CA ILE A 271 -3.87 3.30 13.23
C ILE A 271 -3.19 4.67 13.31
N THR A 272 -2.28 5.00 12.39
CA THR A 272 -1.40 6.18 12.52
C THR A 272 -2.18 7.49 12.66
N THR A 273 -3.20 7.71 11.82
CA THR A 273 -4.00 8.94 11.86
C THR A 273 -4.82 9.08 13.16
N PRO A 274 -5.70 8.13 13.55
CA PRO A 274 -6.46 8.26 14.80
C PRO A 274 -5.54 8.29 16.04
N LEU A 275 -4.45 7.52 16.05
CA LEU A 275 -3.47 7.55 17.13
C LEU A 275 -2.85 8.94 17.28
N SER A 276 -2.46 9.57 16.19
CA SER A 276 -1.85 10.90 16.24
C SER A 276 -2.82 11.97 16.77
N MET A 277 -4.10 11.89 16.40
CA MET A 277 -5.13 12.80 16.93
C MET A 277 -5.37 12.57 18.42
N HIS A 278 -5.47 11.31 18.86
CA HIS A 278 -5.78 10.98 20.26
C HIS A 278 -4.58 11.23 21.20
N MET A 279 -3.35 10.98 20.74
CA MET A 279 -2.14 11.09 21.57
C MET A 279 -1.56 12.49 21.63
N TYR A 280 -1.65 13.27 20.53
CA TYR A 280 -1.05 14.61 20.45
C TYR A 280 -2.07 15.75 20.44
N ALA A 281 -3.36 15.44 20.54
CA ALA A 281 -4.45 16.41 20.38
C ALA A 281 -4.33 17.24 19.09
N TRP A 282 -3.78 16.66 18.03
CA TRP A 282 -3.69 17.32 16.73
C TRP A 282 -5.09 17.53 16.15
N THR A 283 -5.31 18.74 15.62
CA THR A 283 -6.52 19.04 14.86
C THR A 283 -6.60 18.15 13.61
N LYS A 284 -7.80 18.03 13.03
CA LYS A 284 -8.04 17.29 11.78
C LYS A 284 -7.07 17.73 10.66
N LYS A 285 -6.82 19.04 10.56
CA LYS A 285 -5.89 19.66 9.61
C LYS A 285 -4.44 19.27 9.89
N GLU A 286 -3.99 19.41 11.13
CA GLU A 286 -2.63 19.07 11.55
C GLU A 286 -2.32 17.58 11.40
N ALA A 287 -3.24 16.71 11.81
CA ALA A 287 -3.06 15.27 11.68
C ALA A 287 -2.93 14.84 10.21
N THR A 288 -3.77 15.40 9.32
CA THR A 288 -3.65 15.12 7.87
C THR A 288 -2.30 15.59 7.32
N LEU A 289 -1.86 16.78 7.73
CA LEU A 289 -0.61 17.39 7.26
C LEU A 289 0.62 16.63 7.78
N TYR A 290 0.74 16.43 9.09
CA TYR A 290 1.93 15.82 9.68
C TYR A 290 2.06 14.33 9.33
N ASN A 291 0.96 13.57 9.34
CA ASN A 291 1.02 12.16 8.90
C ASN A 291 1.32 12.05 7.41
N GLY A 292 0.80 12.97 6.59
CA GLY A 292 1.11 13.02 5.17
C GLY A 292 2.57 13.36 4.88
N ILE A 293 3.18 14.31 5.61
CA ILE A 293 4.63 14.57 5.56
C ILE A 293 5.42 13.33 6.00
N MET A 294 5.00 12.68 7.10
CA MET A 294 5.67 11.49 7.62
C MET A 294 5.66 10.34 6.60
N LEU A 295 4.51 10.06 5.98
CA LEU A 295 4.37 9.08 4.90
C LEU A 295 5.18 9.45 3.66
N GLY A 296 5.27 10.74 3.35
CA GLY A 296 6.09 11.25 2.24
C GLY A 296 7.59 11.04 2.45
N VAL A 297 8.10 11.40 3.62
CA VAL A 297 9.50 11.13 4.02
C VAL A 297 9.76 9.63 4.02
N ALA A 298 8.82 8.85 4.57
CA ALA A 298 8.90 7.40 4.55
C ALA A 298 9.02 6.84 3.11
N GLY A 299 8.32 7.45 2.18
CA GLY A 299 8.42 7.03 0.80
C GLY A 299 9.76 7.34 0.11
N ILE A 300 10.35 8.50 0.38
CA ILE A 300 11.71 8.81 -0.10
C ILE A 300 12.71 7.76 0.43
N ILE A 301 12.57 7.40 1.70
CA ILE A 301 13.39 6.36 2.34
C ILE A 301 13.14 5.00 1.69
N SER A 302 11.89 4.66 1.38
CA SER A 302 11.53 3.41 0.70
C SER A 302 12.19 3.29 -0.69
N ILE A 303 12.27 4.39 -1.46
CA ILE A 303 12.96 4.43 -2.76
C ILE A 303 14.47 4.18 -2.59
N ALA A 304 15.09 4.79 -1.57
CA ALA A 304 16.48 4.53 -1.24
C ALA A 304 16.70 3.07 -0.84
N VAL A 305 15.81 2.50 -0.02
CA VAL A 305 15.82 1.10 0.39
C VAL A 305 15.71 0.17 -0.83
N PHE A 306 14.79 0.41 -1.77
CA PHE A 306 14.71 -0.40 -3.00
C PHE A 306 16.01 -0.42 -3.79
N THR A 307 16.69 0.73 -3.87
CA THR A 307 17.98 0.84 -4.55
C THR A 307 19.06 0.03 -3.82
N VAL A 308 19.13 0.15 -2.49
CA VAL A 308 20.08 -0.61 -1.66
C VAL A 308 19.81 -2.12 -1.73
N ILE A 309 18.55 -2.54 -1.63
CA ILE A 309 18.16 -3.95 -1.71
C ILE A 309 18.52 -4.56 -3.06
N ARG A 310 18.38 -3.81 -4.16
CA ARG A 310 18.84 -4.26 -5.49
C ARG A 310 20.34 -4.53 -5.53
N LEU A 311 21.15 -3.72 -4.84
CA LEU A 311 22.60 -3.94 -4.76
C LEU A 311 22.94 -5.10 -3.82
N LEU A 312 22.23 -5.19 -2.71
CA LEU A 312 22.49 -6.18 -1.66
C LEU A 312 22.04 -7.59 -2.07
N SER A 313 20.97 -7.72 -2.86
CA SER A 313 20.47 -9.01 -3.38
C SER A 313 21.46 -9.70 -4.34
N GLN A 314 22.41 -8.96 -4.90
CA GLN A 314 23.50 -9.54 -5.71
C GLN A 314 24.58 -10.22 -4.86
N ARG A 315 24.71 -9.84 -3.59
CA ARG A 315 25.78 -10.30 -2.69
C ARG A 315 25.27 -11.17 -1.55
N VAL A 316 24.03 -10.97 -1.13
CA VAL A 316 23.42 -11.62 0.05
C VAL A 316 22.23 -12.46 -0.41
N ASN A 317 22.09 -13.65 0.17
CA ASN A 317 20.95 -14.52 -0.11
C ASN A 317 19.64 -13.84 0.33
N GLU A 318 18.64 -13.84 -0.56
CA GLU A 318 17.32 -13.21 -0.39
C GLU A 318 16.64 -13.57 0.95
N ARG A 319 16.86 -14.78 1.46
CA ARG A 319 16.36 -15.21 2.78
C ARG A 319 16.79 -14.30 3.93
N TYR A 320 18.05 -13.86 3.94
CA TYR A 320 18.57 -13.01 5.00
C TYR A 320 18.10 -11.57 4.84
N LEU A 321 17.86 -11.13 3.59
CA LEU A 321 17.22 -9.84 3.34
C LEU A 321 15.77 -9.83 3.85
N LEU A 322 15.02 -10.91 3.63
CA LEU A 322 13.65 -11.05 4.14
C LEU A 322 13.61 -11.01 5.68
N LEU A 323 14.48 -11.77 6.34
CA LEU A 323 14.61 -11.74 7.81
C LEU A 323 15.03 -10.36 8.32
N GLY A 324 15.97 -9.70 7.65
CA GLY A 324 16.36 -8.33 7.99
C GLY A 324 15.17 -7.37 7.92
N GLY A 325 14.35 -7.48 6.87
CA GLY A 325 13.12 -6.70 6.75
C GLY A 325 12.14 -6.94 7.91
N PHE A 326 11.89 -8.20 8.26
CA PHE A 326 11.02 -8.54 9.40
C PHE A 326 11.57 -8.08 10.74
N PHE A 327 12.89 -8.10 10.92
CA PHE A 327 13.55 -7.57 12.09
C PHE A 327 13.36 -6.05 12.21
N PHE A 328 13.56 -5.29 11.13
CA PHE A 328 13.29 -3.84 11.13
C PHE A 328 11.83 -3.51 11.43
N CYS A 329 10.88 -4.25 10.84
CA CYS A 329 9.46 -4.10 11.18
C CYS A 329 9.20 -4.38 12.67
N LEU A 330 9.77 -5.45 13.23
CA LEU A 330 9.64 -5.79 14.64
C LEU A 330 10.16 -4.69 15.56
N CYS A 331 11.37 -4.18 15.29
CA CYS A 331 11.94 -3.05 16.04
C CYS A 331 11.08 -1.79 15.91
N GLY A 332 10.51 -1.56 14.74
CA GLY A 332 9.61 -0.43 14.48
C GLY A 332 8.32 -0.49 15.30
N PHE A 333 7.59 -1.61 15.26
CA PHE A 333 6.39 -1.79 16.10
C PHE A 333 6.69 -1.80 17.59
N PHE A 334 7.84 -2.35 18.00
CA PHE A 334 8.29 -2.29 19.39
C PHE A 334 8.55 -0.85 19.86
N THR A 335 9.11 -0.01 18.98
CA THR A 335 9.31 1.42 19.26
C THR A 335 7.99 2.19 19.27
N TYR A 336 7.00 1.77 18.47
CA TYR A 336 5.65 2.35 18.41
C TYR A 336 4.81 2.11 19.66
N LEU A 337 5.21 1.17 20.53
CA LEU A 337 4.51 0.90 21.78
C LEU A 337 4.46 2.17 22.65
N PRO A 338 3.32 2.45 23.31
CA PRO A 338 3.21 3.58 24.22
C PRO A 338 4.05 3.30 25.47
N TRP A 339 5.21 3.95 25.56
CA TRP A 339 6.15 3.88 26.69
C TRP A 339 6.18 5.16 27.52
N GLY A 340 5.35 6.15 27.21
CA GLY A 340 5.36 7.44 27.88
C GLY A 340 4.93 7.38 29.34
N ASP A 341 5.10 8.52 30.01
CA ASP A 341 4.64 8.71 31.39
C ASP A 341 3.36 9.55 31.38
N GLY A 342 2.42 9.24 32.29
CA GLY A 342 1.15 9.95 32.41
C GLY A 342 0.07 9.47 31.43
N ARG A 343 -0.92 10.34 31.17
CA ARG A 343 -2.08 10.07 30.32
C ARG A 343 -2.06 10.95 29.06
N PRO A 344 -2.63 10.49 27.93
CA PRO A 344 -2.86 11.35 26.77
C PRO A 344 -3.81 12.50 27.11
N PRO A 345 -3.76 13.61 26.35
CA PRO A 345 -4.68 14.74 26.52
C PRO A 345 -6.12 14.28 26.29
N LEU A 346 -7.00 14.52 27.26
CA LEU A 346 -8.42 14.17 27.17
C LEU A 346 -9.21 15.26 26.42
N MET A 347 -10.19 14.81 25.63
CA MET A 347 -11.12 15.67 24.91
C MET A 347 -11.86 16.62 25.89
N ASN A 348 -11.88 17.92 25.58
CA ASN A 348 -12.58 18.98 26.33
C ASN A 348 -12.02 19.37 27.72
N THR A 349 -10.71 19.28 27.95
CA THR A 349 -10.08 20.02 29.06
C THR A 349 -9.68 21.42 28.58
N THR A 350 -10.21 22.49 29.18
CA THR A 350 -10.02 23.88 28.73
C THR A 350 -8.56 24.32 28.78
N VAL A 351 -8.00 24.68 27.63
CA VAL A 351 -6.64 25.22 27.50
C VAL A 351 -6.65 26.72 27.79
N SER A 352 -6.09 27.13 28.92
CA SER A 352 -5.75 28.52 29.19
C SER A 352 -4.32 28.79 28.72
N ILE A 353 -4.16 29.44 27.57
CA ILE A 353 -2.85 29.91 27.10
C ILE A 353 -2.45 31.09 28.00
N THR A 354 -1.75 30.81 29.09
CA THR A 354 -1.01 31.85 29.82
C THR A 354 0.33 32.00 29.12
N THR A 355 0.46 33.04 28.28
CA THR A 355 1.76 33.43 27.70
C THR A 355 2.67 33.94 28.81
N THR A 356 3.31 33.04 29.53
CA THR A 356 4.51 33.36 30.30
C THR A 356 5.68 33.20 29.33
N SER A 357 6.27 34.33 28.96
CA SER A 357 7.52 34.40 28.20
C SER A 357 8.65 33.83 29.07
N GLN A 358 8.80 32.50 29.09
CA GLN A 358 9.97 31.83 29.64
C GLN A 358 10.95 31.53 28.51
N SER A 359 12.17 32.04 28.65
CA SER A 359 13.30 31.81 27.76
C SER A 359 13.70 30.33 27.80
N ILE A 360 13.48 29.62 26.69
CA ILE A 360 13.89 28.22 26.51
C ILE A 360 15.42 28.17 26.45
N SER A 361 16.05 27.46 27.40
CA SER A 361 17.51 27.44 27.55
C SER A 361 18.16 26.12 27.12
N SER A 362 17.38 25.06 26.83
CA SER A 362 17.92 23.75 26.42
C SER A 362 17.05 22.99 25.40
N PHE A 363 17.69 22.21 24.53
CA PHE A 363 17.02 21.34 23.55
C PHE A 363 16.22 20.19 24.21
N SER A 364 16.63 19.76 25.40
CA SER A 364 15.89 18.80 26.22
C SER A 364 14.60 19.36 26.81
N GLU A 365 14.54 20.66 27.07
CA GLU A 365 13.28 21.33 27.43
C GLU A 365 12.38 21.46 26.21
N LEU A 366 12.90 21.79 25.02
CA LEU A 366 12.11 21.81 23.78
C LEU A 366 11.42 20.46 23.50
N LEU A 367 12.11 19.34 23.76
CA LEU A 367 11.57 17.98 23.64
C LEU A 367 10.51 17.63 24.70
N LYS A 368 10.50 18.34 25.85
CA LYS A 368 9.53 18.17 26.94
C LYS A 368 8.36 19.17 26.89
N THR A 369 8.60 20.40 26.41
CA THR A 369 7.60 21.48 26.32
C THR A 369 6.62 21.31 25.16
N THR A 370 6.80 20.29 24.30
CA THR A 370 5.70 19.80 23.45
C THR A 370 4.60 19.09 24.26
N TYR A 371 4.73 19.04 25.60
CA TYR A 371 3.75 18.49 26.52
C TYR A 371 3.09 19.58 27.38
N TYR A 372 1.78 19.44 27.53
CA TYR A 372 0.82 20.35 28.14
C TYR A 372 1.13 20.70 29.62
N ASN A 373 0.88 21.96 29.99
CA ASN A 373 0.68 22.36 31.38
C ASN A 373 -0.83 22.38 31.69
N GLU A 374 -1.26 21.60 32.68
CA GLU A 374 -2.63 21.58 33.21
C GLU A 374 -2.87 22.84 34.08
N SER A 375 -3.81 23.71 33.71
CA SER A 375 -4.34 24.75 34.60
C SER A 375 -5.86 24.79 34.55
N THR A 376 -6.48 24.40 35.66
CA THR A 376 -7.93 24.36 35.87
C THR A 376 -8.47 25.72 36.28
N THR A 377 -9.13 26.42 35.36
CA THR A 377 -10.04 27.53 35.69
C THR A 377 -11.24 27.55 34.75
N ALA A 378 -12.44 27.63 35.32
CA ALA A 378 -13.70 27.71 34.61
C ALA A 378 -14.01 29.15 34.20
N GLN A 379 -14.32 29.40 32.91
CA GLN A 379 -15.24 30.46 32.44
C GLN A 379 -15.52 30.41 30.90
N SER A 380 -16.83 30.53 30.60
CA SER A 380 -17.63 31.11 29.50
C SER A 380 -17.14 31.29 28.04
N PRO A 381 -18.07 31.29 27.03
CA PRO A 381 -17.83 30.75 25.69
C PRO A 381 -17.70 31.82 24.60
N THR A 382 -16.54 31.92 23.94
CA THR A 382 -16.42 32.59 22.62
C THR A 382 -15.13 32.19 21.92
N THR A 383 -15.07 30.93 21.51
CA THR A 383 -14.28 30.42 20.38
C THR A 383 -14.73 28.97 20.21
N THR A 384 -15.18 28.58 19.03
CA THR A 384 -15.47 27.17 18.73
C THR A 384 -14.14 26.42 18.67
N ILE A 385 -13.60 26.07 19.84
CA ILE A 385 -12.40 25.25 19.95
C ILE A 385 -12.80 23.86 19.44
N GLU A 386 -12.20 23.43 18.33
CA GLU A 386 -12.37 22.08 17.81
C GLU A 386 -11.96 21.09 18.90
N ALA A 387 -12.84 20.18 19.27
CA ALA A 387 -12.55 19.21 20.33
C ALA A 387 -11.43 18.27 19.88
N THR A 388 -10.28 18.35 20.55
CA THR A 388 -9.06 17.59 20.23
C THR A 388 -8.65 16.70 21.40
N GLY A 389 -7.98 15.59 21.10
CA GLY A 389 -7.45 14.65 22.10
C GLY A 389 -8.19 13.32 22.13
N CYS A 390 -7.91 12.52 23.16
CA CYS A 390 -8.51 11.21 23.36
C CYS A 390 -9.98 11.37 23.77
N PRO A 391 -10.94 10.82 23.01
CA PRO A 391 -12.36 10.84 23.38
C PRO A 391 -12.62 9.86 24.55
N ASP A 392 -13.87 9.64 24.93
CA ASP A 392 -14.27 8.91 26.15
C ASP A 392 -14.08 7.38 26.04
N TYR A 393 -12.90 6.92 25.61
CA TYR A 393 -12.52 5.50 25.60
C TYR A 393 -11.96 5.08 26.96
N ASN A 394 -12.32 3.87 27.40
CA ASN A 394 -11.82 3.26 28.65
C ASN A 394 -10.29 3.16 28.71
N TRP A 395 -9.62 3.02 27.55
CA TRP A 395 -8.17 2.90 27.49
C TRP A 395 -7.45 4.25 27.55
N CYS A 396 -8.12 5.39 27.34
CA CYS A 396 -7.50 6.73 27.41
C CYS A 396 -6.96 7.05 28.80
N LEU A 397 -7.57 6.48 29.85
CA LEU A 397 -7.13 6.69 31.24
C LEU A 397 -5.93 5.83 31.64
N ASN A 398 -5.75 4.69 30.98
CA ASN A 398 -4.80 3.65 31.38
C ASN A 398 -3.62 3.49 30.42
N THR A 399 -3.71 4.07 29.23
CA THR A 399 -2.68 3.94 28.20
C THR A 399 -1.77 5.16 28.23
N PRO A 400 -0.45 4.97 28.38
CA PRO A 400 0.47 6.09 28.35
C PRO A 400 0.57 6.72 26.95
N PRO A 401 1.02 7.99 26.84
CA PRO A 401 1.23 8.62 25.56
C PRO A 401 2.40 7.99 24.79
N VAL A 402 2.38 8.10 23.46
CA VAL A 402 3.54 7.81 22.60
C VAL A 402 4.31 9.10 22.40
N TYR A 403 5.62 9.10 22.64
CA TYR A 403 6.43 10.30 22.36
C TYR A 403 6.61 10.52 20.86
N LEU A 404 6.66 11.78 20.42
CA LEU A 404 6.82 12.10 18.99
C LEU A 404 8.09 11.47 18.39
N ALA A 405 9.20 11.44 19.15
CA ALA A 405 10.44 10.79 18.72
C ALA A 405 10.26 9.26 18.53
N GLN A 406 9.41 8.62 19.33
CA GLN A 406 9.09 7.19 19.19
C GLN A 406 8.23 6.94 17.96
N LEU A 407 7.25 7.81 17.70
CA LEU A 407 6.43 7.75 16.49
C LEU A 407 7.30 7.88 15.23
N LEU A 408 8.18 8.89 15.18
CA LEU A 408 9.07 9.12 14.05
C LEU A 408 10.10 7.99 13.88
N GLY A 409 10.73 7.55 14.97
CA GLY A 409 11.72 6.47 14.95
C GLY A 409 11.12 5.11 14.58
N GLY A 410 9.94 4.79 15.10
CA GLY A 410 9.24 3.55 14.76
C GLY A 410 8.74 3.57 13.31
N THR A 411 8.20 4.70 12.82
CA THR A 411 7.82 4.85 11.41
C THR A 411 9.03 4.68 10.49
N LEU A 412 10.19 5.25 10.83
CA LEU A 412 11.43 5.07 10.08
C LEU A 412 11.82 3.59 9.95
N LEU A 413 11.78 2.84 11.06
CA LEU A 413 12.15 1.42 11.07
C LEU A 413 11.15 0.56 10.27
N ILE A 414 9.84 0.79 10.44
CA ILE A 414 8.80 0.10 9.65
C ILE A 414 8.99 0.39 8.15
N THR A 415 9.34 1.62 7.81
CA THR A 415 9.60 2.06 6.43
C THR A 415 10.83 1.40 5.81
N ILE A 416 11.83 1.03 6.60
CA ILE A 416 12.98 0.26 6.08
C ILE A 416 12.60 -1.22 5.91
N GLY A 417 11.85 -1.76 6.87
CA GLY A 417 11.46 -3.16 6.90
C GLY A 417 10.42 -3.55 5.83
N TYR A 418 9.33 -2.81 5.73
CA TYR A 418 8.18 -3.17 4.88
C TYR A 418 8.52 -3.26 3.39
N PRO A 419 9.16 -2.25 2.75
CA PRO A 419 9.53 -2.31 1.34
C PRO A 419 10.49 -3.47 1.04
N THR A 420 11.41 -3.74 1.98
CA THR A 420 12.33 -4.88 1.91
C THR A 420 11.56 -6.20 1.87
N CYS A 421 10.65 -6.42 2.82
CA CYS A 421 9.82 -7.63 2.85
C CYS A 421 8.99 -7.77 1.58
N ASN A 422 8.34 -6.69 1.14
CA ASN A 422 7.44 -6.70 -0.01
C ASN A 422 8.17 -7.13 -1.30
N VAL A 423 9.31 -6.51 -1.62
CA VAL A 423 10.08 -6.83 -2.84
C VAL A 423 10.70 -8.23 -2.79
N ILE A 424 11.26 -8.62 -1.65
CA ILE A 424 11.90 -9.92 -1.53
C ILE A 424 10.87 -11.05 -1.56
N SER A 425 9.68 -10.87 -0.97
CA SER A 425 8.57 -11.83 -1.08
C SER A 425 8.19 -12.09 -2.53
N TYR A 426 8.05 -11.05 -3.36
CA TYR A 426 7.80 -11.21 -4.80
C TYR A 426 8.94 -11.94 -5.51
N THR A 427 10.19 -11.62 -5.17
CA THR A 427 11.37 -12.19 -5.82
C THR A 427 11.48 -13.70 -5.53
N ILE A 428 11.32 -14.09 -4.27
CA ILE A 428 11.31 -15.50 -3.85
C ILE A 428 10.15 -16.23 -4.52
N TYR A 429 8.95 -15.64 -4.50
CA TYR A 429 7.75 -16.24 -5.10
C TYR A 429 7.91 -16.51 -6.60
N SER A 430 8.40 -15.54 -7.37
CA SER A 430 8.61 -15.69 -8.81
C SER A 430 9.65 -16.76 -9.15
N LYS A 431 10.69 -16.94 -8.30
CA LYS A 431 11.69 -18.00 -8.47
C LYS A 431 11.14 -19.39 -8.18
N ILE A 432 10.31 -19.55 -7.15
CA ILE A 432 9.69 -20.83 -6.78
C ILE A 432 8.72 -21.31 -7.88
N LEU A 433 8.03 -20.40 -8.57
CA LEU A 433 7.12 -20.76 -9.66
C LEU A 433 7.85 -21.26 -10.92
N GLY A 434 9.12 -20.89 -11.11
CA GLY A 434 9.90 -21.30 -12.28
C GLY A 434 9.32 -20.81 -13.62
N PRO A 435 9.61 -21.50 -14.74
CA PRO A 435 9.27 -21.04 -16.09
C PRO A 435 7.79 -21.21 -16.49
N LYS A 436 6.95 -21.84 -15.65
CA LYS A 436 5.53 -22.06 -15.94
C LYS A 436 4.75 -20.74 -16.10
N PRO A 437 3.61 -20.73 -16.82
CA PRO A 437 2.76 -19.53 -16.92
C PRO A 437 2.34 -19.07 -15.52
N GLN A 438 2.91 -17.94 -15.08
CA GLN A 438 2.82 -17.45 -13.69
C GLN A 438 1.53 -16.68 -13.39
N GLY A 439 0.68 -16.42 -14.40
CA GLY A 439 -0.47 -15.51 -14.28
C GLY A 439 -1.46 -15.90 -13.18
N LEU A 440 -1.86 -17.18 -13.11
CA LEU A 440 -2.81 -17.68 -12.10
C LEU A 440 -2.26 -17.54 -10.68
N TRP A 441 -1.01 -17.94 -10.49
CA TRP A 441 -0.35 -17.91 -9.19
C TRP A 441 -0.07 -16.48 -8.71
N MET A 442 0.37 -15.60 -9.61
CA MET A 442 0.45 -14.16 -9.32
C MET A 442 -0.91 -13.54 -8.97
N GLY A 443 -2.00 -14.06 -9.57
CA GLY A 443 -3.37 -13.73 -9.19
C GLY A 443 -3.69 -14.10 -7.75
N TRP A 444 -3.38 -15.33 -7.32
CA TRP A 444 -3.55 -15.77 -5.93
C TRP A 444 -2.73 -14.96 -4.92
N LEU A 445 -1.47 -14.65 -5.26
CA LEU A 445 -0.63 -13.79 -4.43
C LEU A 445 -1.27 -12.39 -4.26
N THR A 446 -1.77 -11.82 -5.35
CA THR A 446 -2.46 -10.52 -5.34
C THR A 446 -3.74 -10.58 -4.52
N ALA A 447 -4.54 -11.64 -4.67
CA ALA A 447 -5.77 -11.85 -3.91
C ALA A 447 -5.51 -11.97 -2.40
N ALA A 448 -4.47 -12.70 -2.00
CA ALA A 448 -4.07 -12.78 -0.59
C ALA A 448 -3.67 -11.41 -0.04
N GLY A 449 -2.97 -10.60 -0.83
CA GLY A 449 -2.65 -9.23 -0.46
C GLY A 449 -3.88 -8.33 -0.28
N SER A 450 -4.84 -8.41 -1.21
CA SER A 450 -6.10 -7.69 -1.09
C SER A 450 -6.89 -8.16 0.13
N LEU A 451 -6.95 -9.46 0.40
CA LEU A 451 -7.60 -10.01 1.59
C LEU A 451 -6.97 -9.48 2.88
N ALA A 452 -5.64 -9.40 2.95
CA ALA A 452 -4.93 -8.82 4.09
C ALA A 452 -5.34 -7.37 4.34
N ARG A 453 -5.47 -6.57 3.27
CA ARG A 453 -5.89 -5.16 3.37
C ARG A 453 -7.40 -4.95 3.52
N THR A 454 -8.19 -6.01 3.36
CA THR A 454 -9.61 -6.02 3.73
C THR A 454 -9.77 -6.34 5.22
N LEU A 455 -9.11 -7.39 5.71
CA LEU A 455 -9.28 -7.84 7.09
C LEU A 455 -8.49 -7.00 8.10
N GLY A 456 -7.31 -6.50 7.70
CA GLY A 456 -6.40 -5.74 8.55
C GLY A 456 -7.06 -4.53 9.23
N PRO A 457 -7.60 -3.56 8.47
CA PRO A 457 -8.20 -2.36 9.03
C PRO A 457 -9.37 -2.66 9.99
N VAL A 458 -10.26 -3.59 9.63
CA VAL A 458 -11.40 -3.99 10.47
C VAL A 458 -10.93 -4.63 11.77
N PHE A 459 -9.98 -5.56 11.71
CA PHE A 459 -9.39 -6.18 12.91
C PHE A 459 -8.72 -5.12 13.80
N VAL A 460 -7.94 -4.24 13.20
CA VAL A 460 -7.16 -3.21 13.89
C VAL A 460 -8.06 -2.25 14.65
N THR A 461 -9.11 -1.75 14.01
CA THR A 461 -9.98 -0.76 14.62
C THR A 461 -10.87 -1.36 15.71
N LEU A 462 -11.37 -2.59 15.52
CA LEU A 462 -12.11 -3.31 16.56
C LEU A 462 -11.25 -3.51 17.82
N VAL A 463 -10.00 -3.92 17.66
CA VAL A 463 -9.08 -4.10 18.79
C VAL A 463 -8.67 -2.76 19.40
N TYR A 464 -8.50 -1.72 18.58
CA TYR A 464 -8.16 -0.37 19.02
C TYR A 464 -9.28 0.24 19.88
N ASP A 465 -10.54 0.18 19.44
CA ASP A 465 -11.67 0.69 20.21
C ASP A 465 -11.88 -0.08 21.52
N ALA A 466 -11.78 -1.41 21.48
CA ALA A 466 -12.06 -2.26 22.64
C ALA A 466 -10.93 -2.29 23.68
N TYR A 467 -9.67 -2.38 23.25
CA TYR A 467 -8.52 -2.65 24.13
C TYR A 467 -7.42 -1.59 24.07
N GLY A 468 -7.56 -0.60 23.19
CA GLY A 468 -6.60 0.50 23.04
C GLY A 468 -5.34 0.15 22.25
N PRO A 469 -4.51 1.17 21.96
CA PRO A 469 -3.33 1.02 21.11
C PRO A 469 -2.27 0.09 21.70
N ARG A 470 -2.12 0.05 23.02
CA ARG A 470 -1.10 -0.78 23.68
C ARG A 470 -1.33 -2.27 23.43
N SER A 471 -2.58 -2.74 23.58
CA SER A 471 -2.93 -4.14 23.38
C SER A 471 -2.71 -4.56 21.93
N LEU A 472 -3.20 -3.75 20.99
CA LEU A 472 -3.02 -3.98 19.56
C LEU A 472 -1.54 -4.09 19.18
N LEU A 473 -0.72 -3.10 19.59
CA LEU A 473 0.70 -3.05 19.24
C LEU A 473 1.51 -4.17 19.91
N CYS A 474 1.16 -4.56 21.14
CA CYS A 474 1.76 -5.74 21.78
C CYS A 474 1.44 -7.01 20.97
N GLY A 475 0.18 -7.16 20.53
CA GLY A 475 -0.25 -8.27 19.68
C GLY A 475 0.51 -8.34 18.36
N THR A 476 0.73 -7.19 17.69
CA THR A 476 1.52 -7.17 16.45
C THR A 476 2.99 -7.49 16.66
N VAL A 477 3.61 -7.01 17.75
CA VAL A 477 5.00 -7.35 18.09
C VAL A 477 5.14 -8.86 18.33
N ILE A 478 4.23 -9.47 19.10
CA ILE A 478 4.24 -10.92 19.34
C ILE A 478 4.07 -11.69 18.02
N ALA A 479 3.12 -11.27 17.17
CA ALA A 479 2.92 -11.88 15.87
C ALA A 479 4.18 -11.79 14.99
N MET A 480 4.88 -10.65 15.01
CA MET A 480 6.13 -10.46 14.27
C MET A 480 7.27 -11.32 14.83
N ILE A 481 7.37 -11.52 16.16
CA ILE A 481 8.34 -12.44 16.75
C ILE A 481 8.08 -13.87 16.26
N MET A 482 6.82 -14.31 16.33
CA MET A 482 6.43 -15.64 15.86
C MET A 482 6.70 -15.83 14.37
N LEU A 483 6.46 -14.80 13.56
CA LEU A 483 6.76 -14.80 12.14
C LEU A 483 8.26 -14.92 11.86
N ASN A 484 9.10 -14.17 12.57
CA ASN A 484 10.56 -14.27 12.45
C ASN A 484 11.06 -15.68 12.78
N ILE A 485 10.55 -16.28 13.87
CA ILE A 485 10.89 -17.66 14.27
C ILE A 485 10.43 -18.66 13.19
N LEU A 486 9.21 -18.51 12.68
CA LEU A 486 8.67 -19.37 11.63
C LEU A 486 9.51 -19.28 10.35
N VAL A 487 9.83 -18.07 9.90
CA VAL A 487 10.67 -17.87 8.71
C VAL A 487 12.06 -18.45 8.92
N LEU A 488 12.67 -18.26 10.10
CA LEU A 488 13.96 -18.88 10.45
C LEU A 488 13.92 -20.41 10.38
N LYS A 489 12.84 -21.04 10.86
CA LYS A 489 12.69 -22.50 10.90
C LYS A 489 12.42 -23.10 9.52
N TYR A 490 11.61 -22.45 8.69
CA TYR A 490 11.22 -22.94 7.37
C TYR A 490 12.10 -22.42 6.22
N ILE A 491 13.19 -21.70 6.56
CA ILE A 491 14.07 -21.03 5.61
C ILE A 491 14.83 -21.97 4.67
N SER A 492 15.12 -23.20 5.11
CA SER A 492 15.78 -24.23 4.29
C SER A 492 14.85 -24.75 3.19
N SER A 493 13.60 -25.04 3.56
CA SER A 493 12.56 -25.53 2.65
C SER A 493 12.14 -24.50 1.59
N LEU A 494 12.18 -23.20 1.90
CA LEU A 494 11.83 -22.13 0.96
C LEU A 494 12.87 -21.91 -0.15
N VAL A 495 14.11 -22.38 0.03
CA VAL A 495 15.24 -22.10 -0.89
C VAL A 495 15.70 -23.34 -1.64
N GLU A 496 15.62 -24.53 -1.05
CA GLU A 496 15.94 -25.79 -1.75
C GLU A 496 14.99 -26.09 -2.93
N SER A 497 13.82 -25.48 -2.96
CA SER A 497 12.82 -25.58 -4.03
C SER A 497 13.05 -24.61 -5.21
N ALA A 498 13.95 -23.64 -5.08
CA ALA A 498 14.36 -22.80 -6.19
C ALA A 498 15.41 -23.55 -7.05
N PRO A 499 15.23 -23.66 -8.38
CA PRO A 499 16.19 -24.36 -9.21
C PRO A 499 17.58 -23.73 -9.02
N LYS A 500 18.55 -24.53 -8.59
CA LYS A 500 19.97 -24.14 -8.60
C LYS A 500 20.24 -23.60 -10.00
N LYS A 501 20.77 -22.38 -10.10
CA LYS A 501 21.26 -21.83 -11.38
C LYS A 501 21.96 -22.98 -12.10
N SER A 502 21.39 -23.44 -13.20
CA SER A 502 22.07 -24.40 -14.04
C SER A 502 23.41 -23.76 -14.36
N VAL A 503 24.46 -24.46 -13.98
CA VAL A 503 25.78 -24.21 -14.51
C VAL A 503 25.59 -24.39 -16.01
N TYR A 504 25.46 -23.28 -16.74
CA TYR A 504 25.73 -23.34 -18.17
C TYR A 504 27.13 -23.94 -18.27
N PRO A 505 27.32 -25.05 -18.99
CA PRO A 505 28.66 -25.50 -19.28
C PRO A 505 29.34 -24.36 -20.02
N SER A 506 30.27 -23.70 -19.34
CA SER A 506 31.30 -22.92 -20.02
C SER A 506 32.00 -23.90 -20.95
N ASN A 507 31.94 -23.60 -22.25
CA ASN A 507 32.45 -24.37 -23.38
C ASN A 507 31.41 -25.33 -23.95
N PHE A 508 30.73 -24.91 -25.02
CA PHE A 508 31.02 -25.35 -26.39
C PHE A 508 30.52 -24.32 -27.39
#